data_AF-A0A519ZX26-F1
#
_entry.id   AF-A0A519ZX26-F1
#
_cell.length_a   1.000
_cell.length_b   1.000
_cell.length_c   1.000
_cell.angle_alpha   90.00
_cell.angle_beta   90.00
_cell.angle_gamma   90.00
#
_symmetry.space_group_name_H-M   'P 1'
#
loop_
_entity.id
_entity.type
_entity.pdbx_description
1 polymer ?
#
loop_
_entity_poly.entity_id
_entity_poly.type
_entity_poly.pdbx_seq_one_letter_code
_entity_poly.pdbx_strand_id
1 'polypeptide(L)' 'MKKNILVIPGDGIGPEVTTWGKAILEQIATDFGHEFTFDEALMGHA' A
#
# COMPACT_ATOMS: atom_id res chain seq x y z
N MET A 1 -12.88 5.78 6.98
CA MET A 1 -13.38 4.39 6.79
C MET A 1 -12.34 3.42 7.30
N LYS A 2 -12.72 2.19 7.70
CA LYS A 2 -11.77 1.12 8.05
C LYS A 2 -11.58 0.17 6.87
N LYS A 3 -10.36 -0.01 6.37
CA LYS A 3 -10.04 -0.92 5.26
C LYS A 3 -8.73 -1.68 5.52
N ASN A 4 -8.71 -2.95 5.11
CA ASN A 4 -7.48 -3.71 4.96
C ASN A 4 -7.08 -3.74 3.48
N ILE A 5 -5.82 -3.45 3.20
CA ILE A 5 -5.27 -3.28 1.85
C ILE A 5 -4.11 -4.25 1.69
N LEU A 6 -4.24 -5.17 0.73
CA LEU A 6 -3.14 -6.05 0.34
C LEU A 6 -2.24 -5.32 -0.66
N VAL A 7 -0.98 -5.13 -0.31
CA VAL A 7 0.05 -4.54 -1.17
C VAL A 7 0.85 -5.66 -1.82
N ILE A 8 0.90 -5.62 -3.15
CA ILE A 8 1.67 -6.56 -3.97
C ILE A 8 2.68 -5.72 -4.75
N PRO A 9 3.96 -5.68 -4.33
CA PRO A 9 4.96 -4.83 -4.96
C PRO A 9 5.34 -5.30 -6.37
N GLY A 10 5.26 -6.61 -6.66
CA GLY A 10 5.60 -7.15 -7.98
C GLY A 10 7.07 -6.91 -8.37
N ASP A 11 7.32 -6.83 -9.67
CA ASP A 11 8.67 -6.77 -10.26
C ASP A 11 9.01 -5.36 -10.81
N GLY A 12 10.27 -5.16 -11.19
CA GLY A 12 10.75 -3.90 -11.77
C GLY A 12 10.72 -2.76 -10.76
N ILE A 13 10.07 -1.64 -11.10
CA ILE A 13 9.92 -0.46 -10.22
C ILE A 13 8.74 -0.56 -9.24
N GLY A 14 8.05 -1.71 -9.23
CA GLY A 14 6.85 -1.92 -8.43
C GLY A 14 7.04 -1.70 -6.93
N PRO A 15 8.12 -2.20 -6.29
CA PRO A 15 8.42 -1.93 -4.88
C PRO A 15 8.54 -0.42 -4.57
N GLU A 16 9.20 0.35 -5.43
CA GLU A 16 9.38 1.79 -5.24
C GLU A 16 8.05 2.54 -5.37
N VAL A 17 7.24 2.20 -6.38
CA VAL A 17 5.95 2.86 -6.61
C VAL A 17 4.94 2.52 -5.51
N THR A 18 4.90 1.26 -5.05
CA THR A 18 3.98 0.84 -3.99
C THR A 18 4.34 1.43 -2.63
N THR A 19 5.63 1.66 -2.35
CA THR A 19 6.10 2.41 -1.17
C THR A 19 5.47 3.81 -1.11
N TRP A 20 5.53 4.55 -2.22
CA TRP A 20 4.94 5.90 -2.28
C TRP A 20 3.41 5.87 -2.29
N GLY A 21 2.80 4.88 -2.92
CA GLY A 21 1.35 4.66 -2.87
C GLY A 21 0.84 4.47 -1.43
N LYS A 22 1.54 3.66 -0.63
CA LYS A 22 1.24 3.48 0.79
C LYS A 22 1.37 4.78 1.58
N ALA A 23 2.44 5.55 1.38
CA ALA A 23 2.65 6.82 2.07
C ALA A 23 1.53 7.84 1.79
N ILE A 24 1.06 7.91 0.54
CA ILE A 24 -0.07 8.78 0.17
C ILE A 24 -1.37 8.32 0.86
N LEU A 25 -1.61 7.01 0.93
CA LEU A 25 -2.79 6.47 1.63
C LEU A 25 -2.76 6.77 3.14
N GLU A 26 -1.60 6.72 3.77
CA GLU A 26 -1.41 7.11 5.18
C GLU A 26 -1.70 8.62 5.40
N GLN A 27 -1.27 9.47 4.46
CA GLN A 27 -1.61 10.89 4.50
C GLN A 27 -3.12 11.12 4.36
N ILE A 28 -3.77 10.45 3.39
CA ILE A 28 -5.24 10.50 3.21
C ILE A 28 -5.96 10.00 4.47
N ALA A 29 -5.43 8.96 5.12
CA ALA A 29 -5.98 8.47 6.38
C ALA A 29 -5.97 9.53 7.48
N THR A 30 -4.87 10.27 7.59
CA THR A 30 -4.71 11.38 8.53
C THR A 30 -5.66 12.52 8.21
N ASP A 31 -5.71 12.96 6.95
CA ASP A 31 -6.47 14.15 6.54
C ASP A 31 -7.99 13.95 6.62
N PHE A 32 -8.47 12.73 6.39
CA PHE A 32 -9.90 12.42 6.25
C PHE A 32 -10.44 11.45 7.31
N GLY A 33 -9.66 11.15 8.35
CA GLY A 33 -10.06 10.23 9.42
C GLY A 33 -10.38 8.82 8.91
N HIS A 34 -9.54 8.31 8.01
CA HIS A 34 -9.59 6.90 7.61
C HIS A 34 -8.61 6.07 8.46
N GLU A 35 -8.83 4.77 8.46
CA GLU A 35 -7.99 3.80 9.14
C GLU A 35 -7.68 2.72 8.10
N PHE A 36 -6.43 2.71 7.65
CA PHE A 36 -5.92 1.73 6.70
C PHE A 36 -4.94 0.80 7.42
N THR A 37 -5.08 -0.49 7.11
CA THR A 37 -4.13 -1.53 7.49
C THR A 37 -3.57 -2.12 6.21
N PHE A 38 -2.31 -2.55 6.24
CA PHE A 38 -1.59 -3.01 5.07
C PHE A 38 -0.97 -4.37 5.34
N ASP A 39 -1.33 -5.34 4.52
CA ASP A 39 -0.66 -6.64 4.43
C ASP A 39 0.20 -6.67 3.16
N GLU A 40 1.28 -7.44 3.16
CA GLU A 40 2.13 -7.62 1.98
C GLU A 40 2.08 -9.07 1.50
N ALA A 41 2.01 -9.26 0.19
CA ALA A 41 2.13 -10.58 -0.43
C ALA A 41 3.02 -10.55 -1.67
N LEU A 42 3.69 -11.68 -1.89
CA LEU A 42 4.48 -11.91 -3.09
C LEU A 42 3.57 -12.41 -4.22
N MET A 43 3.68 -11.78 -5.39
CA MET A 43 3.03 -12.22 -6.63
C MET A 43 3.91 -11.75 -7.80
N GLY A 44 4.33 -12.67 -8.68
CA GLY A 44 5.34 -12.40 -9.72
C GLY A 44 6.31 -13.58 -9.89
N HIS A 45 7.38 -13.40 -10.68
CA HIS A 45 8.49 -14.37 -10.71
C HIS A 45 9.52 -13.99 -9.64
N ALA A 46 10.06 -14.99 -8.94
CA ALA A 46 11.14 -14.81 -7.97
C ALA A 46 12.46 -14.40 -8.63
#